data_AF-A0A7I7JJN3-F1
#
_entry.id   AF-A0A7I7JJN3-F1
#
_cell.length_a   1.000
_cell.length_b   1.000
_cell.length_c   1.000
_cell.angle_alpha   90.00
_cell.angle_beta   90.00
_cell.angle_gamma   90.00
#
_symmetry.space_group_name_H-M   'P 1'
#
loop_
_entity.id
_entity.type
_entity.pdbx_description
1 polymer ?
#
loop_
_entity_poly.entity_id
_entity_poly.type
_entity_poly.pdbx_seq_one_letter_code
_entity_poly.pdbx_strand_id
1 'polypeptide(L)' 'MSKVMHIRDVPDEVHAALVEAAAAQGLSLTRYLQRELEHLAKRAQVVRHNAAVIRRTQRAVEGRADRDTILSVLHEGRGE' A
#
# COMPACT_ATOMS: atom_id res chain seq x y z
N MET A 1 -23.97 -4.66 8.22
CA MET A 1 -24.29 -3.71 9.30
C MET A 1 -23.14 -2.73 9.43
N SER A 2 -23.42 -1.42 9.46
CA SER A 2 -22.41 -0.42 9.81
C SER A 2 -22.03 -0.59 11.29
N LYS A 3 -20.74 -0.42 11.60
CA LYS A 3 -20.22 -0.40 12.97
C LYS A 3 -19.71 1.01 13.24
N VAL A 4 -20.04 1.55 14.41
CA VAL A 4 -19.56 2.87 14.85
C VAL A 4 -18.36 2.65 15.75
N MET A 5 -17.30 3.43 15.54
CA MET A 5 -16.07 3.38 16.32
C MET A 5 -15.81 4.75 16.93
N HIS A 6 -15.66 4.81 18.26
CA HIS A 6 -15.26 6.03 18.97
C HIS A 6 -13.79 5.89 19.37
N ILE A 7 -12.97 6.86 18.97
CA ILE A 7 -11.57 6.96 19.37
C ILE A 7 -11.50 7.95 20.52
N ARG A 8 -11.01 7.51 21.68
CA ARG A 8 -10.88 8.36 22.88
C ARG A 8 -9.45 8.83 23.04
N ASP A 9 -9.29 9.91 23.80
CA ASP A 9 -7.99 10.40 24.25
C ASP A 9 -7.02 10.68 23.09
N VAL A 10 -7.56 11.21 21.98
CA VAL A 10 -6.75 11.64 20.83
C VAL A 10 -6.07 12.95 21.22
N PRO A 11 -4.73 13.04 21.20
CA PRO A 11 -4.03 14.29 21.44
C PRO A 11 -4.48 15.37 20.46
N ASP A 12 -4.63 16.61 20.94
CA ASP A 12 -5.14 17.72 20.13
C ASP A 12 -4.29 17.96 18.87
N GLU A 13 -2.97 17.83 18.99
CA GLU A 13 -2.03 17.94 17.88
C GLU A 13 -2.26 16.87 16.79
N VAL A 14 -2.59 15.64 17.19
CA VAL A 14 -2.90 14.54 16.27
C VAL A 14 -4.24 14.80 15.61
N HIS A 15 -5.24 15.25 16.37
CA HIS A 15 -6.54 15.60 15.81
C HIS A 15 -6.42 16.73 14.78
N ALA A 16 -5.67 17.79 15.10
CA ALA A 16 -5.42 18.90 14.19
C ALA A 16 -4.75 18.44 12.88
N ALA A 17 -3.69 17.65 12.97
CA ALA A 17 -3.00 17.12 11.79
C ALA A 17 -3.92 16.25 10.91
N LEU A 18 -4.81 15.45 11.52
CA LEU A 18 -5.77 14.63 10.77
C LEU A 18 -6.85 15.50 10.08
N VAL A 19 -7.30 16.58 10.73
CA VAL A 19 -8.23 17.54 10.13
C VAL A 19 -7.60 18.25 8.93
N GLU A 20 -6.35 18.71 9.06
CA GLU A 20 -5.61 19.33 7.96
C GLU A 20 -5.41 18.35 6.79
N ALA A 21 -5.02 17.11 7.08
CA ALA A 21 -4.84 16.08 6.06
C ALA A 21 -6.15 15.74 5.33
N ALA A 22 -7.28 15.74 6.04
CA ALA A 22 -8.60 15.55 5.44
C ALA A 22 -8.99 16.73 4.54
N ALA A 23 -8.78 17.96 5.01
CA ALA A 23 -9.07 19.19 4.27
C ALA A 23 -8.23 19.32 3.00
N ALA A 24 -6.93 18.98 3.06
CA ALA A 24 -6.04 18.96 1.90
C ALA A 24 -6.51 18.02 0.77
N GLN A 25 -7.35 17.05 1.11
CA GLN A 25 -7.91 16.08 0.16
C GLN A 25 -9.39 16.34 -0.18
N GLY A 26 -9.96 17.45 0.33
CA GLY A 26 -11.38 17.78 0.13
C GLY A 26 -12.33 16.79 0.80
N LEU A 27 -11.89 16.12 1.87
CA LEU A 27 -12.66 15.11 2.60
C LEU A 27 -13.08 15.63 3.97
N SER A 28 -14.22 15.15 4.47
CA SER A 28 -14.52 15.24 5.90
C SER A 28 -13.57 14.35 6.69
N LEU A 29 -13.28 14.72 7.94
CA LEU A 29 -12.42 13.93 8.83
C LEU A 29 -12.88 12.46 8.91
N THR A 30 -14.18 12.23 9.10
CA THR A 30 -14.75 10.87 9.15
C THR A 30 -14.50 10.08 7.87
N ARG A 31 -14.68 10.68 6.70
CA ARG A 31 -14.48 10.00 5.42
C ARG A 31 -13.01 9.71 5.15
N TYR A 32 -12.14 10.65 5.52
CA TYR A 32 -10.69 10.46 5.49
C TYR A 32 -10.28 9.28 6.37
N LEU A 33 -10.69 9.27 7.64
CA LEU A 33 -10.36 8.20 8.58
C LEU A 33 -10.90 6.84 8.14
N GLN A 34 -12.13 6.76 7.61
CA GLN A 34 -12.67 5.51 7.09
C GLN A 34 -11.80 4.94 5.97
N ARG A 35 -11.37 5.78 5.02
CA ARG A 35 -10.50 5.36 3.93
C ARG A 35 -9.14 4.88 4.43
N GLU A 36 -8.52 5.61 5.36
CA GLU A 36 -7.23 5.21 5.93
C GLU A 36 -7.34 3.90 6.74
N LEU A 37 -8.43 3.69 7.48
CA LEU A 37 -8.69 2.43 8.19
C LEU A 37 -8.89 1.26 7.22
N GLU A 38 -9.57 1.46 6.10
CA GLU A 38 -9.68 0.43 5.06
C GLU A 38 -8.32 0.07 4.45
N HIS A 39 -7.49 1.08 4.16
CA HIS A 39 -6.13 0.86 3.68
C HIS A 39 -5.31 0.07 4.70
N LEU A 40 -5.39 0.45 5.99
CA LEU A 40 -4.68 -0.22 7.06
C LEU A 40 -5.11 -1.69 7.20
N ALA A 41 -6.41 -1.97 7.17
CA ALA A 41 -6.94 -3.33 7.24
C ALA A 41 -6.48 -4.20 6.06
N LYS A 42 -6.45 -3.63 4.86
CA LYS A 42 -6.01 -4.33 3.64
C LYS A 42 -4.50 -4.49 3.59
N ARG A 43 -3.71 -3.59 4.18
CA ARG A 43 -2.24 -3.56 4.07
C ARG A 43 -1.59 -4.90 4.45
N ALA A 44 -1.96 -5.47 5.61
CA ALA A 44 -1.38 -6.75 6.04
C ALA A 44 -1.78 -7.92 5.12
N GLN A 45 -3.00 -7.89 4.59
CA GLN A 45 -3.48 -8.89 3.63
C GLN A 45 -2.73 -8.78 2.30
N VAL A 46 -2.55 -7.56 1.77
CA VAL A 46 -1.81 -7.28 0.54
C VAL A 46 -0.36 -7.74 0.67
N VAL A 47 0.32 -7.41 1.77
CA VAL A 47 1.71 -7.85 1.99
C VAL A 47 1.82 -9.38 1.99
N ARG A 48 0.92 -10.07 2.70
CA ARG A 48 0.90 -11.55 2.71
C ARG A 48 0.61 -12.13 1.32
N HIS A 49 -0.35 -11.55 0.60
CA HIS A 49 -0.70 -11.95 -0.75
C HIS A 49 0.48 -11.78 -1.71
N ASN A 50 1.12 -10.60 -1.72
CA ASN A 50 2.29 -10.31 -2.55
C ASN A 50 3.43 -11.28 -2.26
N ALA A 51 3.71 -11.56 -0.98
CA ALA A 51 4.74 -12.53 -0.60
C ALA A 51 4.42 -13.94 -1.11
N ALA A 52 3.15 -14.35 -1.10
CA ALA A 52 2.72 -15.64 -1.65
C ALA A 52 2.85 -15.69 -3.18
N VAL A 53 2.45 -14.63 -3.88
CA VAL A 53 2.62 -14.51 -5.33
C VAL A 53 4.09 -14.58 -5.72
N ILE A 54 4.96 -13.79 -5.07
CA ILE A 54 6.40 -13.80 -5.32
C ILE A 54 6.98 -15.20 -5.14
N ARG A 55 6.67 -15.89 -4.04
CA ARG A 55 7.16 -17.27 -3.81
C ARG A 55 6.66 -18.26 -4.86
N ARG A 56 5.39 -18.14 -5.28
CA ARG A 56 4.83 -19.01 -6.32
C ARG A 56 5.52 -18.78 -7.65
N THR A 57 5.69 -17.52 -8.05
CA THR A 57 6.38 -17.14 -9.29
C THR A 57 7.83 -17.61 -9.27
N GLN A 58 8.57 -17.39 -8.17
CA GLN A 58 9.95 -17.86 -8.02
C GLN A 58 10.11 -19.38 -8.13
N ARG A 59 9.09 -20.16 -7.75
CA ARG A 59 9.10 -21.62 -7.93
C ARG A 59 8.74 -22.05 -9.35
N ALA A 60 7.87 -21.29 -10.01
CA ALA A 60 7.41 -21.61 -11.37
C ALA A 60 8.42 -21.16 -12.44
N VAL A 61 9.21 -20.14 -12.14
CA VAL A 61 10.27 -19.65 -13.03
C VAL A 61 11.55 -20.37 -12.65
N GLU A 62 12.02 -21.29 -13.50
CA GLU A 62 13.27 -22.06 -13.32
C GLU A 62 14.55 -21.22 -13.51
N GLY A 63 14.47 -19.89 -13.39
CA GLY A 63 15.58 -18.98 -13.65
C GLY A 63 15.65 -17.83 -12.65
N ARG A 64 16.81 -17.67 -12.01
CA ARG A 64 17.20 -16.36 -11.45
C ARG A 64 17.69 -15.52 -12.62
N ALA A 65 16.87 -14.57 -13.09
CA ALA A 65 17.37 -13.51 -13.94
C ALA A 65 18.26 -12.63 -13.07
N ASP A 66 19.57 -12.73 -13.26
CA ASP A 66 20.50 -11.80 -12.63
C ASP A 66 20.33 -10.40 -13.25
N ARG A 67 20.86 -9.39 -12.54
CA ARG A 67 20.71 -7.99 -12.94
C ARG A 67 21.25 -7.72 -14.34
N ASP A 68 22.35 -8.34 -14.72
CA ASP A 68 23.01 -8.08 -15.99
C ASP A 68 22.21 -8.68 -17.14
N THR A 69 21.61 -9.86 -16.95
CA THR A 69 20.64 -10.45 -17.88
C THR A 69 19.40 -9.55 -18.07
N ILE A 70 18.88 -8.96 -16.99
CA ILE A 70 17.73 -8.04 -17.07
C ILE A 70 18.09 -6.78 -17.87
N LEU A 71 19.27 -6.22 -17.61
CA LEU A 71 19.72 -5.02 -18.30
C LEU A 71 20.03 -5.29 -19.77
N SER A 72 20.64 -6.42 -20.11
CA SER A 72 20.95 -6.76 -21.50
C SER A 72 19.67 -6.85 -22.34
N VAL A 73 18.63 -7.52 -21.84
CA VAL A 73 17.33 -7.63 -22.53
C VAL A 73 16.66 -6.25 -22.67
N LEU A 74 16.80 -5.37 -21.68
CA LEU A 74 16.24 -4.02 -21.75
C LEU A 74 16.97 -3.12 -22.77
N HIS A 75 18.29 -3.23 -22.89
CA HIS A 75 19.07 -2.51 -23.92
C HIS A 75 18.74 -3.04 -25.32
N GLU A 76 18.70 -4.37 -25.48
CA GLU A 76 18.35 -5.03 -26.74
C GLU A 76 16.94 -4.62 -27.22
N GLY A 77 15.96 -4.52 -26.31
CA GLY A 77 14.62 -4.01 -26.61
C GLY A 77 14.54 -2.51 -26.92
N ARG A 78 15.54 -1.71 -26.51
CA ARG A 78 15.66 -0.28 -26.84
C ARG A 78 16.46 -0.03 -28.11
N GLY A 79 17.13 -1.05 -28.66
CA GLY A 79 17.99 -0.92 -29.83
C GLY A 79 19.34 -0.24 -29.54
N GLU A 80 19.77 -0.27 -28.27
CA GLU A 80 21.11 0.13 -27.81
C GLU A 80 22.04 -1.09 -27.71
#